data_AF-A0AAP2WG99-F1
#
_entry.id   AF-A0AAP2WG99-F1
#
_cell.length_a   1.000
_cell.length_b   1.000
_cell.length_c   1.000
_cell.angle_alpha   90.00
_cell.angle_beta   90.00
_cell.angle_gamma   90.00
#
_symmetry.space_group_name_H-M   'P 1'
#
loop_
_entity.id
_entity.type
_entity.pdbx_description
1 polymer ?
#
loop_
_entity_poly.entity_id
_entity_poly.type
_entity_poly.pdbx_seq_one_letter_code
_entity_poly.pdbx_strand_id
1 'polypeptide(L)' 'MKVIRSKEFTAARAWGALDIANMHGTTVRLHWTDQPYKWHVNDGEEVFAVLDGVVEMHYRDLGIEHIVVLSAGDVF' A
#
# COMPACT_ATOMS: atom_id res chain seq x y z
N MET A 1 5.80 7.00 -21.24
CA MET A 1 6.37 6.42 -20.01
C MET A 1 6.57 7.55 -19.02
N LYS A 2 6.06 7.43 -17.79
CA LYS A 2 6.15 8.48 -16.76
C LYS A 2 7.04 7.99 -15.62
N VAL A 3 8.00 8.80 -15.19
CA VAL A 3 8.76 8.53 -13.98
C VAL A 3 7.91 8.94 -12.78
N ILE A 4 7.68 8.02 -11.85
CA ILE A 4 6.92 8.28 -10.62
C ILE A 4 7.91 8.46 -9.48
N ARG A 5 7.81 9.58 -8.77
CA ARG A 5 8.59 9.90 -7.58
C ARG A 5 7.69 9.70 -6.35
N SER A 6 7.72 8.51 -5.75
CA SER A 6 6.83 8.16 -4.63
C SER A 6 6.91 9.16 -3.48
N LYS A 7 8.12 9.61 -3.13
CA LYS A 7 8.39 10.59 -2.06
C LYS A 7 7.74 11.96 -2.27
N GLU A 8 7.43 12.31 -3.52
CA GLU A 8 6.84 13.60 -3.88
C GLU A 8 5.31 13.51 -4.03
N PHE A 9 4.75 12.30 -4.01
CA PHE A 9 3.33 12.09 -4.20
C PHE A 9 2.56 12.35 -2.91
N THR A 10 1.52 13.17 -3.01
CA THR A 10 0.52 13.39 -1.96
C THR A 10 -0.88 13.23 -2.55
N ALA A 11 -1.87 12.93 -1.72
CA ALA A 11 -3.27 12.84 -2.15
C ALA A 11 -4.18 13.76 -1.32
N ALA A 12 -5.36 14.09 -1.84
CA ALA A 12 -6.34 14.95 -1.16
C ALA A 12 -6.90 14.32 0.14
N ARG A 13 -6.69 13.01 0.34
CA ARG A 13 -7.08 12.28 1.54
C ARG A 13 -6.08 11.15 1.81
N ALA A 14 -5.97 10.74 3.06
CA ALA A 14 -5.24 9.53 3.44
C ALA A 14 -5.73 8.33 2.63
N TRP A 15 -4.78 7.51 2.18
CA TRP A 15 -4.96 6.36 1.29
C TRP A 15 -5.53 6.70 -0.09
N GLY A 16 -5.54 7.99 -0.47
CA GLY A 16 -5.77 8.40 -1.83
C GLY A 16 -4.70 7.82 -2.77
N ALA A 17 -5.12 7.45 -3.97
CA ALA A 17 -4.32 6.63 -4.88
C ALA A 17 -4.10 7.32 -6.23
N LEU A 18 -2.96 7.05 -6.83
CA LEU A 18 -2.66 7.29 -8.24
C LEU A 18 -2.56 5.95 -8.97
N ASP A 19 -3.38 5.76 -10.01
CA ASP A 19 -3.26 4.59 -10.89
C ASP A 19 -1.97 4.69 -11.71
N ILE A 20 -1.11 3.67 -11.58
CA ILE A 20 0.19 3.58 -12.25
C ILE A 20 0.09 2.79 -13.54
N ALA A 21 -0.56 1.63 -13.47
CA ALA A 21 -0.69 0.69 -14.58
C ALA A 21 -1.90 -0.23 -14.39
N ASN A 22 -2.37 -0.79 -15.50
CA ASN A 22 -3.30 -1.91 -15.52
C ASN A 22 -2.73 -2.97 -16.45
N MET A 23 -2.50 -4.17 -15.92
CA MET A 23 -1.96 -5.32 -16.65
C MET A 23 -3.06 -6.38 -16.75
N HIS A 24 -3.88 -6.27 -17.79
CA HIS A 24 -5.01 -7.19 -18.04
C HIS A 24 -5.93 -7.38 -16.82
N GLY A 25 -6.30 -6.28 -16.16
CA GLY A 25 -7.13 -6.30 -14.95
C GLY A 25 -6.35 -6.22 -13.64
N THR A 26 -5.04 -6.49 -13.66
CA THR A 26 -4.17 -6.31 -12.48
C THR A 26 -3.76 -4.85 -12.35
N THR A 27 -4.38 -4.13 -11.42
CA THR A 27 -4.11 -2.69 -11.21
C THR A 27 -2.92 -2.47 -10.28
N VAL A 28 -2.02 -1.57 -10.66
CA VAL A 28 -0.93 -1.10 -9.80
C VAL A 28 -1.22 0.34 -9.40
N ARG A 29 -1.22 0.62 -8.10
CA ARG A 29 -1.57 1.93 -7.54
C ARG A 29 -0.51 2.41 -6.56
N LEU A 30 -0.23 3.71 -6.58
CA LEU A 30 0.56 4.38 -5.55
C LEU A 30 -0.38 5.05 -4.56
N HIS A 31 -0.31 4.68 -3.29
CA HIS A 31 -1.08 5.31 -2.23
C HIS A 31 -0.22 6.30 -1.44
N TRP A 32 -0.83 7.39 -0.98
CA TRP A 32 -0.25 8.29 0.00
C TRP A 32 -1.10 8.29 1.27
N THR A 33 -0.47 8.28 2.43
CA THR A 33 -1.18 8.35 3.71
C THR A 33 -0.32 8.93 4.82
N ASP A 34 -0.98 9.60 5.76
CA ASP A 34 -0.47 10.06 7.05
C ASP A 34 -1.31 9.50 8.23
N GLN A 35 -2.25 8.60 7.93
CA GLN A 35 -3.20 8.03 8.89
C GLN A 35 -3.31 6.51 8.73
N PRO A 36 -3.70 5.77 9.79
CA PRO A 36 -3.97 4.35 9.70
C PRO A 36 -5.05 4.02 8.66
N TYR A 37 -4.94 2.85 8.01
CA TYR A 37 -6.02 2.36 7.15
C TYR A 37 -7.14 1.75 7.97
N LYS A 38 -8.32 1.65 7.36
CA LYS A 38 -9.39 0.78 7.88
C LYS A 38 -9.08 -0.65 7.45
N TRP A 39 -9.49 -1.64 8.25
CA TRP A 39 -9.35 -3.05 7.89
C TRP A 39 -9.85 -3.32 6.48
N HIS A 40 -9.03 -4.03 5.71
CA HIS A 40 -9.33 -4.47 4.36
C HIS A 40 -9.16 -5.99 4.28
N VAL A 41 -10.05 -6.63 3.55
CA VAL A 41 -9.98 -8.04 3.23
C VAL A 41 -9.74 -8.11 1.73
N ASN A 42 -8.64 -8.75 1.34
CA ASN A 42 -8.28 -8.86 -0.06
C ASN A 42 -9.17 -9.92 -0.72
N ASP A 43 -9.66 -9.62 -1.93
CA ASP A 43 -10.45 -10.56 -2.74
C ASP A 43 -9.56 -11.59 -3.47
N GLY A 44 -8.25 -11.53 -3.27
CA GLY A 44 -7.24 -12.39 -3.89
C GLY A 44 -5.83 -12.04 -3.40
N GLU A 45 -4.82 -12.47 -4.16
CA GLU A 45 -3.43 -12.10 -3.89
C GLU A 45 -3.20 -10.61 -4.20
N GLU A 46 -2.56 -9.91 -3.26
CA GLU A 46 -2.14 -8.53 -3.43
C GLU A 46 -0.70 -8.37 -2.93
N VAL A 47 -0.01 -7.35 -3.42
CA VAL A 47 1.34 -6.98 -2.98
C VAL A 47 1.30 -5.57 -2.41
N PHE A 48 1.81 -5.41 -1.18
CA PHE A 48 1.96 -4.13 -0.52
C PHE A 48 3.45 -3.81 -0.34
N ALA A 49 3.94 -2.83 -1.08
CA ALA A 49 5.34 -2.40 -0.99
C ALA A 49 5.44 -0.99 -0.41
N VAL A 50 6.27 -0.80 0.61
CA VAL A 50 6.55 0.53 1.16
C VAL A 50 7.63 1.18 0.32
N LEU A 51 7.28 2.25 -0.41
CA LEU A 51 8.24 2.98 -1.23
C LEU A 51 8.94 4.13 -0.51
N ASP A 52 8.33 4.65 0.56
CA ASP A 52 8.90 5.67 1.45
C ASP A 52 8.14 5.68 2.78
N GLY A 53 8.81 6.11 3.85
CA GLY A 53 8.23 6.12 5.20
C GLY A 53 8.26 4.74 5.88
N VAL A 54 7.36 4.57 6.84
CA VAL A 54 7.21 3.36 7.67
C VAL A 54 5.73 3.09 7.89
N VAL A 55 5.34 1.81 7.81
CA VAL A 55 3.96 1.35 8.05
C VAL A 55 3.98 0.26 9.12
N GLU A 56 3.17 0.42 10.16
CA GLU A 56 2.84 -0.68 11.07
C GLU A 56 1.70 -1.47 10.44
N MET A 57 2.03 -2.62 9.83
CA MET A 57 1.08 -3.50 9.15
C MET A 57 0.44 -4.44 10.16
N HIS A 58 -0.85 -4.25 10.38
CA HIS A 58 -1.69 -5.22 11.09
C HIS A 58 -2.34 -6.16 10.07
N TYR A 59 -2.18 -7.46 10.26
CA TYR A 59 -2.83 -8.46 9.42
C TYR A 59 -3.40 -9.59 10.28
N ARG A 60 -4.38 -10.32 9.73
CA ARG A 60 -4.96 -11.49 10.38
C ARG A 60 -4.76 -12.72 9.54
N ASP A 61 -4.17 -13.74 10.16
CA ASP A 61 -4.05 -15.07 9.57
C ASP A 61 -4.77 -16.07 10.48
N LEU A 62 -5.70 -16.84 9.92
CA LEU A 62 -6.56 -17.77 10.65
C LEU A 62 -7.23 -17.17 11.92
N GLY A 63 -7.55 -15.87 11.87
CA GLY A 63 -8.18 -15.14 12.97
C GLY A 63 -7.20 -14.64 14.05
N ILE A 64 -5.90 -14.90 13.92
CA ILE A 64 -4.85 -14.41 14.81
C ILE A 64 -4.32 -13.10 14.25
N GLU A 65 -4.27 -12.07 15.09
CA GLU A 65 -3.72 -10.76 14.70
C GLU A 65 -2.19 -10.75 14.85
N HIS A 66 -1.54 -10.30 13.81
CA HIS A 66 -0.09 -10.12 13.72
C HIS A 66 0.21 -8.67 13.39
N ILE A 67 1.35 -8.20 13.90
CA ILE A 67 1.84 -6.84 13.68
C ILE A 67 3.28 -6.93 13.20
N VAL A 68 3.58 -6.27 12.09
CA VAL A 68 4.93 -6.14 11.55
C VAL A 68 5.17 -4.70 11.13
N VAL A 69 6.36 -4.18 11.40
CA VAL A 69 6.77 -2.86 10.93
C VAL A 69 7.46 -3.03 9.58
N LEU A 70 6.92 -2.39 8.55
CA LEU A 70 7.48 -2.34 7.20
C LEU A 70 8.16 -0.99 6.98
N SER A 71 9.42 -1.01 6.56
CA SER A 71 10.21 0.16 6.18
C SER A 71 10.28 0.28 4.65
N ALA A 72 10.76 1.42 4.16
CA ALA A 72 10.99 1.61 2.73
C ALA A 72 11.88 0.49 2.14
N GLY A 73 11.36 -0.20 1.12
CA GLY A 73 11.98 -1.37 0.49
C GLY A 73 11.38 -2.70 0.91
N ASP A 74 10.61 -2.75 2.00
CA ASP A 74 9.91 -3.96 2.44
C ASP A 74 8.63 -4.19 1.64
N VAL A 75 8.28 -5.47 1.49
CA VAL A 75 7.12 -5.96 0.74
C VAL A 75 6.37 -6.97 1.59
N PHE A 76 5.04 -6.87 1.58
CA PHE A 76 4.10 -7.80 2.21
C PHE A 76 3.16 -8.38 1.15
#